data_AF-A0A935KDW3-F1
#
_entry.id   AF-A0A935KDW3-F1
#
_cell.length_a   1.000
_cell.length_b   1.000
_cell.length_c   1.000
_cell.angle_alpha   90.00
_cell.angle_beta   90.00
_cell.angle_gamma   90.00
#
_symmetry.space_group_name_H-M   'P 1'
#
loop_
_entity.id
_entity.type
_entity.pdbx_description
1 polymer ?
#
loop_
_entity_poly.entity_id
_entity_poly.type
_entity_poly.pdbx_seq_one_letter_code
_entity_poly.pdbx_strand_id
1 'polypeptide(L)'
;MIITFGIYSIYWFFKISEEMKYVGKDVEASPALWTVLLFVPIANFWSYYKFSELYEKVSSDSFNKWLLFVLWIVFAPAVWFIVQTEMNKKQTRIL
;
A
#
# COMPACT_ATOMS: atom_id res chain seq x y z
N MET A 1 18.02 12.42 -10.05
CA MET A 1 17.47 11.76 -8.84
C MET A 1 16.46 10.64 -9.18
N ILE A 2 16.74 9.81 -10.19
CA ILE A 2 15.84 8.71 -10.63
C ILE A 2 16.00 7.48 -9.71
N ILE A 3 17.21 7.26 -9.18
CA ILE A 3 17.55 6.10 -8.34
C ILE A 3 16.83 6.14 -6.99
N THR A 4 16.70 7.32 -6.37
CA THR A 4 16.06 7.48 -5.06
C THR A 4 14.56 7.19 -5.11
N PHE A 5 13.82 7.63 -6.14
CA PHE A 5 12.38 7.38 -6.21
C PHE A 5 12.03 5.93 -6.57
N GLY A 6 12.83 5.26 -7.43
CA GLY A 6 12.58 3.87 -7.82
C GLY A 6 12.76 2.87 -6.67
N ILE A 7 13.93 2.87 -6.03
CA ILE A 7 14.21 1.91 -4.95
C ILE A 7 13.38 2.22 -3.70
N TYR A 8 13.21 3.50 -3.37
CA TYR A 8 12.40 3.89 -2.22
C TYR A 8 10.93 3.50 -2.38
N SER A 9 10.35 3.63 -3.58
CA SER A 9 8.95 3.23 -3.79
C SER A 9 8.72 1.73 -3.58
N ILE A 10 9.70 0.89 -3.94
CA ILE A 10 9.67 -0.55 -3.64
C ILE A 10 9.75 -0.81 -2.13
N TYR A 11 10.71 -0.18 -1.44
CA TYR A 11 10.87 -0.28 0.01
C TYR A 11 9.60 0.18 0.75
N TRP A 12 9.07 1.34 0.36
CA TRP A 12 7.86 1.92 0.93
C TRP A 12 6.67 0.98 0.75
N PHE A 13 6.48 0.44 -0.46
CA PHE A 13 5.40 -0.50 -0.74
C PHE A 13 5.44 -1.72 0.17
N PHE A 14 6.62 -2.31 0.37
CA PHE A 14 6.79 -3.43 1.29
C PHE A 14 6.48 -3.04 2.74
N LYS A 15 7.14 -1.99 3.25
CA LYS A 15 7.03 -1.58 4.66
C LYS A 15 5.63 -1.17 5.05
N ILE A 16 4.98 -0.32 4.26
CA ILE A 16 3.63 0.14 4.57
C ILE A 16 2.63 -1.02 4.49
N SER A 17 2.85 -2.00 3.59
CA SER A 17 2.02 -3.20 3.51
C SER A 17 2.19 -4.11 4.74
N GLU A 18 3.39 -4.22 5.30
CA GLU A 18 3.61 -4.91 6.58
C GLU A 18 2.89 -4.22 7.74
N GLU A 19 2.96 -2.89 7.81
CA GLU A 19 2.27 -2.10 8.84
C GLU A 19 0.75 -2.26 8.73
N MET A 20 0.20 -2.14 7.51
CA MET A 20 -1.22 -2.38 7.27
C MET A 20 -1.63 -3.81 7.61
N LYS A 21 -0.81 -4.81 7.27
CA LYS A 21 -1.05 -6.21 7.64
C LYS A 21 -1.14 -6.36 9.16
N TYR A 22 -0.22 -5.75 9.89
CA TYR A 22 -0.19 -5.80 11.35
C TYR A 22 -1.43 -5.12 11.97
N VAL A 23 -1.75 -3.91 11.51
CA VAL A 23 -2.92 -3.15 11.99
C VAL A 23 -4.23 -3.86 11.65
N GLY A 24 -4.36 -4.38 10.43
CA GLY A 24 -5.56 -5.08 9.96
C GLY A 24 -5.69 -6.52 10.43
N LYS A 25 -4.68 -7.07 11.11
CA LYS A 25 -4.61 -8.48 11.55
C LYS A 25 -4.89 -9.47 10.40
N ASP A 26 -4.51 -9.11 9.17
CA ASP A 26 -4.76 -9.90 7.97
C ASP A 26 -3.63 -10.91 7.75
N VAL A 27 -3.78 -12.12 8.28
CA VAL A 27 -2.75 -13.17 8.20
C VAL A 27 -2.48 -13.63 6.76
N GLU A 28 -3.47 -13.51 5.88
CA GLU A 28 -3.41 -13.91 4.47
C GLU A 28 -2.69 -12.88 3.59
N ALA A 29 -2.54 -11.64 4.06
CA ALA A 29 -1.77 -10.63 3.36
C ALA A 29 -0.30 -11.07 3.22
N SER A 30 0.26 -10.95 2.02
CA SER A 30 1.65 -11.33 1.72
C SER A 30 2.44 -10.15 1.11
N PRO A 31 2.86 -9.18 1.94
CA PRO A 31 3.65 -8.01 1.49
C PRO A 31 4.88 -8.38 0.65
N ALA A 32 5.61 -9.43 1.05
CA ALA A 32 6.79 -9.89 0.32
C ALA A 32 6.43 -10.37 -1.09
N LEU A 33 5.40 -11.20 -1.24
CA LEU A 33 4.94 -11.67 -2.54
C LEU A 33 4.48 -10.51 -3.42
N TRP A 34 3.66 -9.59 -2.88
CA TRP A 34 3.18 -8.44 -3.65
C TRP A 34 4.34 -7.54 -4.11
N THR A 35 5.38 -7.40 -3.30
CA THR A 35 6.59 -6.63 -3.65
C THR A 35 7.36 -7.29 -4.79
N VAL A 36 7.52 -8.62 -4.77
CA VAL A 36 8.15 -9.37 -5.87
C VAL A 36 7.35 -9.25 -7.17
N LEU A 37 6.01 -9.31 -7.08
CA LEU A 37 5.13 -9.19 -8.24
C LEU A 37 5.15 -7.79 -8.90
N LEU A 38 5.67 -6.74 -8.25
CA LEU A 38 5.86 -5.43 -8.87
C LEU A 38 6.78 -5.47 -10.10
N PHE A 39 7.71 -6.43 -10.14
CA PHE A 39 8.67 -6.59 -11.24
C PHE A 39 8.15 -7.46 -12.39
N VAL A 40 7.00 -8.13 -12.19
CA VAL A 40 6.39 -8.99 -13.19
C VAL A 40 5.33 -8.17 -13.94
N PRO A 41 5.47 -8.00 -15.27
CA PRO A 41 4.46 -7.28 -16.05
C PRO A 41 3.06 -7.85 -15.82
N ILE A 42 2.06 -6.97 -15.74
CA ILE A 42 0.64 -7.29 -15.47
C ILE A 42 0.39 -7.73 -14.01
N ALA A 43 1.24 -8.57 -13.43
CA ALA A 43 1.10 -8.99 -12.04
C ALA A 43 1.33 -7.84 -11.03
N ASN A 44 2.03 -6.78 -11.43
CA ASN A 44 2.13 -5.54 -10.67
C ASN A 44 0.74 -4.91 -10.39
N PHE A 45 -0.22 -5.01 -11.32
CA PHE A 45 -1.60 -4.56 -11.06
C PHE A 45 -2.29 -5.42 -10.00
N TRP A 46 -2.00 -6.73 -9.96
CA TRP A 46 -2.50 -7.58 -8.88
C TRP A 46 -1.96 -7.15 -7.51
N SER A 47 -0.68 -6.76 -7.43
CA SER A 47 -0.11 -6.18 -6.22
C SER A 47 -0.83 -4.91 -5.79
N TYR A 48 -1.08 -3.98 -6.71
CA TYR A 48 -1.84 -2.75 -6.40
C TYR A 48 -3.28 -3.05 -5.96
N TYR A 49 -3.93 -4.05 -6.56
CA TYR A 49 -5.27 -4.47 -6.18
C TYR A 49 -5.30 -5.03 -4.75
N LYS A 50 -4.41 -5.99 -4.44
CA LYS A 50 -4.34 -6.58 -3.09
C LYS A 50 -3.91 -5.58 -2.03
N PHE A 51 -3.00 -4.66 -2.36
CA PHE A 51 -2.65 -3.53 -1.52
C PHE A 51 -3.87 -2.66 -1.20
N SER A 52 -4.69 -2.35 -2.21
CA SER A 52 -5.88 -1.51 -2.04
C SER A 52 -6.97 -2.20 -1.23
N GLU A 53 -7.14 -3.51 -1.39
CA GLU A 53 -8.03 -4.33 -0.56
C GLU A 53 -7.56 -4.38 0.91
N LEU A 54 -6.26 -4.51 1.15
CA LEU A 54 -5.71 -4.44 2.51
C LEU A 54 -5.91 -3.06 3.13
N TYR A 55 -5.69 -2.00 2.35
CA TYR A 55 -5.92 -0.63 2.80
C TYR A 55 -7.38 -0.38 3.20
N GLU A 56 -8.35 -0.83 2.40
CA GLU A 56 -9.78 -0.70 2.70
C GLU A 56 -10.13 -1.31 4.07
N LYS A 57 -9.54 -2.48 4.41
CA LYS A 57 -9.75 -3.13 5.71
C LYS A 57 -9.21 -2.34 6.90
N VAL A 58 -8.15 -1.56 6.71
CA VAL A 58 -7.52 -0.78 7.79
C VAL A 58 -7.96 0.66 7.82
N SER A 59 -8.48 1.20 6.71
CA SER A 59 -8.88 2.60 6.60
C SER A 59 -9.99 2.96 7.61
N SER A 60 -9.89 4.15 8.19
CA SER A 60 -10.82 4.62 9.23
C SER A 60 -12.13 5.13 8.63
N ASP A 61 -12.03 5.77 7.46
CA ASP A 61 -13.14 6.20 6.64
C ASP A 61 -13.42 5.14 5.59
N SER A 62 -14.64 5.11 5.02
CA SER A 62 -15.08 4.17 3.98
C SER A 62 -14.35 4.37 2.63
N PHE A 63 -13.02 4.33 2.66
CA PHE A 63 -12.17 4.53 1.50
C PHE A 63 -12.20 3.27 0.64
N ASN A 64 -12.92 3.36 -0.47
CA ASN A 64 -13.17 2.23 -1.36
C ASN A 64 -11.89 1.70 -2.02
N LYS A 65 -11.69 0.38 -2.05
CA LYS A 65 -10.52 -0.26 -2.69
C LYS A 65 -10.33 0.13 -4.15
N TRP A 66 -11.42 0.28 -4.91
CA TRP A 66 -11.38 0.60 -6.33
C TRP A 66 -10.87 2.01 -6.57
N LEU A 67 -11.20 2.94 -5.67
CA LEU A 67 -10.68 4.30 -5.74
C LEU A 67 -9.16 4.30 -5.57
N LEU A 68 -8.63 3.61 -4.56
CA LEU A 68 -7.19 3.53 -4.34
C LEU A 68 -6.47 2.78 -5.47
N PHE A 69 -7.08 1.70 -5.98
CA PHE A 69 -6.53 0.91 -7.08
C PHE A 69 -6.42 1.70 -8.38
N VAL A 70 -7.46 2.46 -8.76
CA VAL A 70 -7.42 3.34 -9.92
C VAL A 70 -6.39 4.46 -9.71
N LEU A 71 -6.28 4.99 -8.49
CA LEU A 71 -5.30 6.03 -8.17
C LEU A 71 -3.86 5.52 -8.29
N TRP A 72 -3.57 4.26 -7.95
CA TRP A 72 -2.28 3.64 -8.21
C TRP A 72 -1.89 3.67 -9.69
N ILE A 73 -2.86 3.45 -10.59
CA ILE A 73 -2.64 3.38 -12.03
C ILE A 73 -2.46 4.78 -12.64
N VAL A 74 -3.30 5.73 -12.21
CA VAL A 74 -3.36 7.07 -12.81
C VAL A 74 -2.37 8.04 -12.16
N PHE A 75 -2.19 7.94 -10.83
CA PHE A 75 -1.34 8.86 -10.07
C PHE A 75 -0.85 8.28 -8.73
N ALA A 76 0.11 7.35 -8.81
CA ALA A 76 0.70 6.67 -7.65
C ALA A 76 1.19 7.59 -6.49
N PRO A 77 1.78 8.78 -6.73
CA PRO A 77 2.21 9.66 -5.63
C PRO A 77 1.10 10.06 -4.65
N ALA A 78 -0.16 10.18 -5.11
CA ALA A 78 -1.27 10.47 -4.21
C ALA A 78 -1.57 9.30 -3.26
N VAL A 79 -1.40 8.07 -3.71
CA VAL A 79 -1.55 6.89 -2.84
C VAL A 79 -0.53 6.91 -1.72
N TRP A 80 0.73 7.25 -2.02
CA TRP A 80 1.77 7.35 -1.00
C TRP A 80 1.40 8.35 0.09
N PHE A 81 0.94 9.53 -0.30
CA PHE A 81 0.52 10.55 0.65
C PHE A 81 -0.70 10.10 1.48
N ILE A 82 -1.77 9.63 0.84
CA ILE A 82 -3.01 9.21 1.52
C ILE A 82 -2.71 8.11 2.54
N VAL A 83 -2.07 7.02 2.10
CA VAL A 83 -1.83 5.87 2.97
C VAL A 83 -0.88 6.22 4.11
N GLN A 84 0.21 6.94 3.82
CA GLN A 84 1.16 7.34 4.86
C GLN A 84 0.52 8.23 5.92
N THR A 85 -0.29 9.21 5.51
CA THR A 85 -0.95 10.10 6.48
C THR A 85 -1.94 9.35 7.37
N GLU A 86 -2.70 8.40 6.82
CA GLU A 86 -3.64 7.57 7.61
C GLU A 86 -2.91 6.63 8.56
N MET A 87 -1.87 5.94 8.09
CA MET A 87 -1.09 5.04 8.94
C MET A 87 -0.36 5.77 10.06
N ASN A 88 0.21 6.95 9.77
CA ASN A 88 0.84 7.79 10.79
C ASN A 88 -0.17 8.22 11.86
N LYS A 89 -1.39 8.65 11.48
CA LYS A 89 -2.45 8.99 12.44
C LYS A 89 -2.81 7.83 13.34
N LYS A 90 -2.88 6.60 12.80
CA LYS A 90 -3.19 5.38 13.58
C LYS A 90 -2.06 5.04 14.55
N GLN A 91 -0.81 5.17 14.14
CA GLN A 91 0.34 4.93 15.01
C GLN A 91 0.40 5.92 16.18
N THR A 92 0.16 7.21 15.94
CA THR A 92 0.16 8.24 17.00
C THR A 92 -0.95 8.03 18.03
N ARG A 93 -2.07 7.41 17.68
CA ARG A 93 -3.18 7.14 18.62
C ARG A 93 -2.93 5.95 19.55
N ILE A 94 -1.90 5.14 19.30
CA ILE A 94 -1.58 3.93 20.07
C ILE A 94 -0.50 4.20 21.14
N LEU A 95 0.19 5.35 21.07
CA LEU A 95 1.15 5.86 22.07
C LEU A 95 0.47 6.89 22.99
#